data_AF-A0A7V1NBT5-F1
#
_entry.id   AF-A0A7V1NBT5-F1
#
_cell.length_a   1.000
_cell.length_b   1.000
_cell.length_c   1.000
_cell.angle_alpha   90.00
_cell.angle_beta   90.00
_cell.angle_gamma   90.00
#
_symmetry.space_group_name_H-M   'P 1'
#
loop_
_entity.id
_entity.type
_entity.pdbx_description
1 polymer ?
#
loop_
_entity_poly.entity_id
_entity_poly.type
_entity_poly.pdbx_seq_one_letter_code
_entity_poly.pdbx_strand_id
1 'polypeptide(L)'
;MSGNAIGEWPRVESARLLEMARANGVLSALDQQFSLRLAALYGEKEPGIHWALAIASRQEAAGHVCADLSRLVADGLVVERHGETEVHPLLATSDSLEDWLAELRESPLVSLASSRGSERGTPRPLVLDERGRLYLRRAHGSQSKLAERIRERAGRDDLDVDRGLAETGIERLMDAGSTGLASDEGDREDEAPRSALRVALSRPLAIVTGGPGTGKTTLVSRLVVLLIEQALAKGRSVPRVRLLAPTGKAAAAMAASFARQRESLDLPDGIREALPRTAETIHRALHPQTRLDAFGRPLPFSLADDIVIVDEASMVDLELMARLFDACRDVERLVLLGDPDQLTSVQAG
;
A
#
# COMPACT_ATOMS: atom_id res chain seq x y z
N MET A 1 1.22 -22.70 34.25
CA MET A 1 0.32 -21.73 34.91
C MET A 1 -0.47 -21.13 33.78
N SER A 2 -1.69 -21.63 33.58
CA SER A 2 -2.62 -21.22 32.54
C SER A 2 -2.88 -19.71 32.64
N GLY A 3 -2.55 -18.98 31.59
CA GLY A 3 -2.96 -17.59 31.47
C GLY A 3 -4.48 -17.54 31.40
N ASN A 4 -5.13 -17.05 32.47
CA ASN A 4 -6.57 -16.87 32.46
C ASN A 4 -6.91 -15.72 31.51
N ALA A 5 -7.35 -16.04 30.30
CA ALA A 5 -8.06 -15.11 29.45
C ALA A 5 -9.20 -14.46 30.27
N ILE A 6 -9.36 -13.15 30.12
CA ILE A 6 -10.41 -12.43 30.83
C ILE A 6 -11.74 -12.75 30.15
N GLY A 7 -12.69 -13.33 30.88
CA GLY A 7 -14.03 -13.63 30.36
C GLY A 7 -14.85 -12.38 30.06
N GLU A 8 -14.74 -11.35 30.91
CA GLU A 8 -15.33 -10.02 30.74
C GLU A 8 -14.44 -8.96 31.41
N TRP A 9 -14.26 -7.80 30.77
CA TRP A 9 -13.51 -6.71 31.38
C TRP A 9 -14.28 -6.09 32.54
N PRO A 10 -13.63 -5.77 33.67
CA PRO A 10 -14.30 -5.07 34.74
C PRO A 10 -14.58 -3.61 34.34
N ARG A 11 -15.76 -3.10 34.71
CA ARG A 11 -16.10 -1.68 34.53
C ARG A 11 -15.36 -0.84 35.56
N VAL A 12 -14.25 -0.23 35.14
CA VAL A 12 -13.36 0.59 35.97
C VAL A 12 -12.96 1.87 35.24
N GLU A 13 -12.33 2.80 35.96
CA GLU A 13 -11.74 4.01 35.39
C GLU A 13 -10.73 3.69 34.27
N SER A 14 -10.62 4.60 33.29
CA SER A 14 -9.85 4.41 32.06
C SER A 14 -8.42 3.97 32.30
N ALA A 15 -7.71 4.59 33.26
CA ALA A 15 -6.32 4.25 33.56
C ALA A 15 -6.16 2.80 34.05
N ARG A 16 -7.08 2.34 34.91
CA ARG A 16 -7.06 0.98 35.45
C ARG A 16 -7.44 -0.05 34.39
N LEU A 17 -8.41 0.27 33.53
CA LEU A 17 -8.78 -0.60 32.41
C LEU A 17 -7.58 -0.83 31.49
N LEU A 18 -6.91 0.24 31.06
CA LEU A 18 -5.76 0.16 30.17
C LEU A 18 -4.56 -0.54 30.83
N GLU A 19 -4.35 -0.32 32.13
CA GLU A 19 -3.31 -1.02 32.89
C GLU A 19 -3.58 -2.53 32.95
N MET A 20 -4.82 -2.93 33.20
CA MET A 20 -5.22 -4.34 33.20
C MET A 20 -5.05 -4.96 31.81
N ALA A 21 -5.49 -4.28 30.76
CA ALA A 21 -5.31 -4.78 29.40
C ALA A 21 -3.83 -4.93 29.02
N ARG A 22 -2.97 -4.01 29.47
CA ARG A 22 -1.52 -4.14 29.31
C ARG A 22 -0.95 -5.33 30.09
N ALA A 23 -1.36 -5.49 31.35
CA ALA A 23 -0.89 -6.60 32.20
C ALA A 23 -1.25 -7.99 31.61
N ASN A 24 -2.35 -8.05 30.84
CA ASN A 24 -2.79 -9.26 30.13
C ASN A 24 -2.23 -9.36 28.70
N GLY A 25 -1.34 -8.48 28.28
CA GLY A 25 -0.73 -8.51 26.95
C GLY A 25 -1.66 -8.10 25.80
N VAL A 26 -2.89 -7.65 26.11
CA VAL A 26 -3.85 -7.17 25.10
C VAL A 26 -3.36 -5.86 24.48
N LEU A 27 -2.78 -4.98 25.30
CA LEU A 27 -2.21 -3.72 24.88
C LEU A 27 -0.70 -3.68 25.14
N SER A 28 0.03 -3.01 24.25
CA SER A 28 1.42 -2.64 24.50
C SER A 28 1.52 -1.41 25.41
N ALA A 29 2.73 -1.13 25.89
CA ALA A 29 2.99 0.13 26.61
C ALA A 29 2.75 1.36 25.72
N LEU A 30 2.97 1.24 24.40
CA LEU A 30 2.70 2.30 23.44
C LEU A 30 1.20 2.60 23.37
N ASP A 31 0.35 1.58 23.22
CA ASP A 31 -1.10 1.76 23.08
C ASP A 31 -1.71 2.43 24.31
N GLN A 32 -1.27 2.01 25.51
CA GLN A 32 -1.69 2.62 26.77
C GLN A 32 -1.28 4.10 26.83
N GLN A 33 -0.01 4.41 26.57
CA GLN A 33 0.49 5.78 26.66
C GLN A 33 -0.09 6.67 25.58
N PHE A 34 -0.27 6.16 24.37
CA PHE A 34 -0.93 6.83 23.26
C PHE A 34 -2.34 7.27 23.65
N SER A 35 -3.15 6.34 24.17
CA SER A 35 -4.51 6.62 24.66
C SER A 35 -4.51 7.69 25.75
N LEU A 36 -3.74 7.48 26.83
CA LEU A 36 -3.73 8.39 27.98
C LEU A 36 -3.28 9.81 27.59
N ARG A 37 -2.27 9.93 26.73
CA ARG A 37 -1.73 11.22 26.30
C ARG A 37 -2.69 11.95 25.37
N LEU A 38 -3.27 11.27 24.39
CA LEU A 38 -4.26 11.90 23.51
C LEU A 38 -5.51 12.30 24.30
N ALA A 39 -6.05 11.41 25.13
CA ALA A 39 -7.22 11.77 25.92
C ALA A 39 -6.95 13.00 26.82
N ALA A 40 -5.78 13.07 27.46
CA ALA A 40 -5.40 14.23 28.27
C ALA A 40 -5.31 15.53 27.45
N LEU A 41 -4.79 15.49 26.22
CA LEU A 41 -4.70 16.67 25.33
C LEU A 41 -6.07 17.23 24.97
N TYR A 42 -7.10 16.38 24.90
CA TYR A 42 -8.46 16.77 24.54
C TYR A 42 -9.40 16.88 25.76
N GLY A 43 -8.91 16.64 26.97
CA GLY A 43 -9.71 16.64 28.20
C GLY A 43 -10.72 15.49 28.29
N GLU A 44 -10.50 14.40 27.55
CA GLU A 44 -11.40 13.24 27.47
C GLU A 44 -11.27 12.35 28.70
N LYS A 45 -12.42 11.97 29.27
CA LYS A 45 -12.52 11.16 30.49
C LYS A 45 -13.26 9.85 30.29
N GLU A 46 -14.05 9.74 29.23
CA GLU A 46 -14.90 8.57 29.00
C GLU A 46 -14.05 7.32 28.74
N PRO A 47 -14.22 6.24 29.54
CA PRO A 47 -13.44 5.02 29.36
C PRO A 47 -13.57 4.39 27.97
N GLY A 48 -14.73 4.50 27.32
CA GLY A 48 -14.96 3.94 25.99
C GLY A 48 -14.13 4.61 24.91
N ILE A 49 -13.85 5.91 25.04
CA ILE A 49 -13.00 6.66 24.10
C ILE A 49 -11.52 6.34 24.32
N HIS A 50 -11.08 6.20 25.58
CA HIS A 50 -9.74 5.72 25.90
C HIS A 50 -9.51 4.31 25.33
N TRP A 51 -10.48 3.41 25.51
CA TRP A 51 -10.42 2.07 24.94
C TRP A 51 -10.32 2.11 23.42
N ALA A 52 -11.13 2.94 22.75
CA ALA A 52 -11.10 3.11 21.29
C ALA A 52 -9.74 3.61 20.77
N LEU A 53 -9.12 4.58 21.45
CA LEU A 53 -7.78 5.06 21.12
C LEU A 53 -6.73 3.94 21.22
N ALA A 54 -6.78 3.15 22.30
CA ALA A 54 -5.86 2.05 22.52
C ALA A 54 -6.04 0.93 21.50
N ILE A 55 -7.29 0.57 21.17
CA ILE A 55 -7.59 -0.46 20.15
C ILE A 55 -7.18 0.00 18.76
N ALA A 56 -7.43 1.25 18.37
CA ALA A 56 -6.99 1.78 17.09
C ALA A 56 -5.45 1.73 16.95
N SER A 57 -4.72 2.14 18.00
CA SER A 57 -3.25 2.03 18.07
C SER A 57 -2.77 0.59 17.96
N ARG A 58 -3.38 -0.33 18.72
CA ARG A 58 -3.06 -1.76 18.71
C ARG A 58 -3.22 -2.36 17.32
N GLN A 59 -4.32 -2.05 16.63
CA GLN A 59 -4.62 -2.59 15.31
C GLN A 59 -3.63 -2.07 14.27
N GLU A 60 -3.26 -0.78 14.30
CA GLU A 60 -2.20 -0.26 13.43
C GLU A 60 -0.85 -0.92 13.70
N ALA A 61 -0.48 -1.11 14.97
CA ALA A 61 0.75 -1.81 15.35
C ALA A 61 0.76 -3.28 14.92
N ALA A 62 -0.41 -3.91 14.80
CA ALA A 62 -0.58 -5.26 14.27
C ALA A 62 -0.63 -5.33 12.74
N GLY A 63 -0.46 -4.21 12.04
CA GLY A 63 -0.47 -4.15 10.57
C GLY A 63 -1.87 -3.96 9.95
N HIS A 64 -2.91 -3.73 10.75
CA HIS A 64 -4.24 -3.44 10.23
C HIS A 64 -4.43 -1.94 10.00
N VAL A 65 -5.01 -1.56 8.86
CA VAL A 65 -5.33 -0.15 8.55
C VAL A 65 -6.38 0.44 9.50
N CYS A 66 -7.26 -0.41 10.03
CA CYS A 66 -8.33 -0.05 10.95
C CYS A 66 -8.70 -1.18 11.89
N ALA A 67 -9.37 -0.83 12.98
CA ALA A 67 -10.11 -1.75 13.82
C ALA A 67 -11.52 -1.94 13.24
N ASP A 68 -11.80 -3.11 12.65
CA ASP A 68 -13.18 -3.50 12.31
C ASP A 68 -13.90 -3.94 13.58
N LEU A 69 -14.68 -3.04 14.18
CA LEU A 69 -15.23 -3.28 15.52
C LEU A 69 -16.24 -4.43 15.51
N SER A 70 -17.04 -4.56 14.46
CA SER A 70 -17.99 -5.67 14.30
C SER A 70 -17.28 -7.02 14.28
N ARG A 71 -16.19 -7.12 13.51
CA ARG A 71 -15.37 -8.32 13.47
C ARG A 71 -14.68 -8.59 14.81
N LEU A 72 -14.09 -7.57 15.42
CA LEU A 72 -13.37 -7.73 16.69
C LEU A 72 -14.31 -8.09 17.86
N VAL A 73 -15.58 -7.70 17.83
CA VAL A 73 -16.58 -8.16 18.82
C VAL A 73 -16.86 -9.65 18.65
N ALA A 74 -16.93 -10.15 17.41
CA ALA A 74 -17.20 -11.56 17.14
C ALA A 74 -15.97 -12.46 17.38
N ASP A 75 -14.80 -12.05 16.88
CA ASP A 75 -13.57 -12.85 16.91
C ASP A 75 -12.80 -12.69 18.23
N GLY A 76 -13.01 -11.57 18.92
CA GLY A 76 -12.22 -11.17 20.09
C GLY A 76 -10.82 -10.64 19.76
N LEU A 77 -10.11 -10.21 20.79
CA LEU A 77 -8.74 -9.72 20.76
C LEU A 77 -7.78 -10.89 21.02
N VAL A 78 -7.24 -11.43 19.94
CA VAL A 78 -6.26 -12.53 20.00
C VAL A 78 -4.91 -12.03 20.49
N VAL A 79 -4.35 -12.71 21.49
CA VAL A 79 -3.04 -12.43 22.10
C VAL A 79 -2.25 -13.74 22.14
N GLU A 80 -1.03 -13.73 21.62
CA GLU A 80 -0.10 -14.85 21.78
C GLU A 80 0.88 -14.57 22.91
N ARG A 81 0.91 -15.45 23.92
CA ARG A 81 1.79 -15.32 25.08
C ARG A 81 2.33 -16.67 25.51
N HIS A 82 3.65 -16.78 25.63
CA HIS A 82 4.33 -18.01 26.03
C HIS A 82 3.98 -19.25 25.18
N GLY A 83 3.62 -19.05 23.91
CA GLY A 83 3.19 -20.13 23.01
C GLY A 83 1.73 -20.58 23.18
N GLU A 84 0.97 -19.90 24.03
CA GLU A 84 -0.48 -20.08 24.19
C GLU A 84 -1.22 -18.91 23.53
N THR A 85 -2.35 -19.21 22.87
CA THR A 85 -3.24 -18.21 22.28
C THR A 85 -4.38 -17.94 23.26
N GLU A 86 -4.49 -16.69 23.71
CA GLU A 86 -5.58 -16.20 24.55
C GLU A 86 -6.49 -15.28 23.72
N VAL A 87 -7.81 -15.38 23.91
CA VAL A 87 -8.79 -14.50 23.25
C VAL A 87 -9.52 -13.71 24.32
N HIS A 88 -9.42 -12.39 24.25
CA HIS A 88 -10.06 -11.47 25.19
C HIS A 88 -11.24 -10.75 24.50
N PRO A 89 -12.34 -10.44 25.20
CA PRO A 89 -13.47 -9.73 24.58
C PRO A 89 -13.07 -8.31 24.15
N LEU A 90 -13.69 -7.79 23.09
CA LEU A 90 -13.47 -6.39 22.67
C LEU A 90 -14.24 -5.41 23.57
N LEU A 91 -15.50 -5.70 23.89
CA LEU A 91 -16.34 -4.79 24.66
C LEU A 91 -15.85 -4.72 26.11
N ALA A 92 -15.36 -3.54 26.49
CA ALA A 92 -14.83 -3.31 27.83
C ALA A 92 -15.69 -2.34 28.66
N THR A 93 -16.38 -1.42 28.00
CA THR A 93 -17.04 -0.28 28.66
C THR A 93 -18.53 -0.18 28.37
N SER A 94 -19.00 -0.87 27.32
CA SER A 94 -20.38 -0.86 26.85
C SER A 94 -20.97 -2.26 26.85
N ASP A 95 -22.29 -2.35 27.01
CA ASP A 95 -23.06 -3.59 26.98
C ASP A 95 -23.20 -4.18 25.58
N SER A 96 -23.20 -3.32 24.56
CA SER A 96 -23.29 -3.73 23.16
C SER A 96 -22.37 -2.91 22.25
N LEU A 97 -22.14 -3.42 21.04
CA LEU A 97 -21.43 -2.68 20.00
C LEU A 97 -22.21 -1.44 19.57
N GLU A 98 -23.54 -1.50 19.54
CA GLU A 98 -24.38 -0.37 19.11
C GLU A 98 -24.26 0.80 20.09
N ASP A 99 -24.27 0.52 21.40
CA ASP A 99 -24.08 1.52 22.45
C ASP A 99 -22.69 2.15 22.35
N TRP A 100 -21.65 1.35 22.14
CA TRP A 100 -20.30 1.86 22.01
C TRP A 100 -20.12 2.71 20.74
N LEU A 101 -20.72 2.28 19.62
CA LEU A 101 -20.72 3.09 18.40
C LEU A 101 -21.49 4.40 18.58
N ALA A 102 -22.56 4.42 19.37
CA ALA A 102 -23.27 5.66 19.70
C ALA A 102 -22.39 6.60 20.54
N GLU A 103 -21.71 6.09 21.57
CA GLU A 103 -20.72 6.84 22.37
C GLU A 103 -19.62 7.45 21.48
N LEU A 104 -19.05 6.64 20.56
CA LEU A 104 -18.00 7.10 19.67
C LEU A 104 -18.46 8.20 18.71
N ARG A 105 -19.71 8.16 18.22
CA ARG A 105 -20.23 9.18 17.28
C ARG A 105 -20.40 10.54 17.94
N GLU A 106 -20.71 10.58 19.22
CA GLU A 106 -20.89 11.81 19.99
C GLU A 106 -19.56 12.41 20.48
N SER A 107 -18.46 11.63 20.47
CA SER A 107 -17.17 12.08 20.97
C SER A 107 -16.53 13.17 20.10
N PRO A 108 -15.97 14.24 20.70
CA PRO A 108 -15.23 15.26 19.97
C PRO A 108 -13.90 14.75 19.38
N LEU A 109 -13.43 13.57 19.79
CA LEU A 109 -12.19 12.96 19.29
C LEU A 109 -12.40 12.13 18.01
N VAL A 110 -13.65 11.87 17.62
CA VAL A 110 -14.01 11.01 16.49
C VAL A 110 -14.66 11.86 15.40
N SER A 111 -14.21 11.74 14.16
CA SER A 111 -14.96 12.25 13.00
C SER A 111 -15.66 11.13 12.26
N LEU A 112 -16.80 11.43 11.66
CA LEU A 112 -17.48 10.50 10.76
C LEU A 112 -16.92 10.63 9.34
N ALA A 113 -16.55 9.51 8.71
CA ALA A 113 -15.97 9.50 7.37
C ALA A 113 -16.88 10.14 6.28
N SER A 114 -18.20 10.13 6.50
CA SER A 114 -19.21 10.73 5.62
C SER A 114 -19.28 12.26 5.69
N SER A 115 -18.68 12.87 6.72
CA SER A 115 -18.65 14.32 6.89
C SER A 115 -17.59 14.94 5.97
N ARG A 116 -17.92 15.08 4.68
CA ARG A 116 -17.13 15.87 3.71
C ARG A 116 -17.30 17.37 3.99
N GLY A 117 -16.75 17.84 5.11
CA GLY A 117 -16.80 19.23 5.53
C GLY A 117 -15.42 19.71 5.93
N SER A 118 -15.03 20.88 5.39
CA SER A 118 -13.88 21.69 5.80
C SER A 118 -13.62 21.59 7.31
N GLU A 119 -12.59 20.84 7.71
CA GLU A 119 -12.11 20.71 9.09
C GLU A 119 -11.42 22.01 9.55
N ARG A 120 -12.16 23.13 9.53
CA ARG A 120 -11.79 24.33 10.29
C ARG A 120 -12.27 24.09 11.72
N GLY A 121 -11.53 23.27 12.45
CA GLY A 121 -11.82 22.90 13.84
C GLY A 121 -10.64 22.16 14.45
N THR A 122 -10.76 21.77 15.72
CA THR A 122 -9.76 20.96 16.42
C THR A 122 -9.58 19.63 15.66
N PRO A 123 -8.34 19.23 15.31
CA PRO A 123 -8.11 17.98 14.60
C PRO A 123 -8.65 16.81 15.42
N ARG A 124 -9.38 15.88 14.80
CA ARG A 124 -9.92 14.71 15.52
C ARG A 124 -9.04 13.48 15.26
N PRO A 125 -8.44 12.85 16.28
CA PRO A 125 -7.47 11.77 16.09
C PRO A 125 -8.07 10.48 15.52
N LEU A 126 -9.36 10.24 15.74
CA LEU A 126 -10.07 9.05 15.27
C LEU A 126 -11.01 9.36 14.11
N VAL A 127 -11.20 8.37 13.24
CA VAL A 127 -12.22 8.38 12.20
C VAL A 127 -13.05 7.11 12.32
N LEU A 128 -14.36 7.27 12.37
CA LEU A 128 -15.32 6.16 12.33
C LEU A 128 -16.09 6.21 11.01
N ASP A 129 -16.15 5.09 10.31
CA ASP A 129 -16.93 4.98 9.09
C ASP A 129 -18.32 4.37 9.33
N GLU A 130 -19.14 4.36 8.27
CA GLU A 130 -20.52 3.85 8.33
C GLU A 130 -20.61 2.33 8.58
N ARG A 131 -19.51 1.59 8.38
CA ARG A 131 -19.43 0.14 8.57
C ARG A 131 -18.96 -0.24 9.98
N GLY A 132 -18.70 0.74 10.85
CA GLY A 132 -18.18 0.49 12.19
C GLY A 132 -16.67 0.19 12.21
N ARG A 133 -15.92 0.66 11.21
CA ARG A 133 -14.46 0.58 11.19
C ARG A 133 -13.87 1.84 11.79
N LEU A 134 -13.03 1.66 12.81
CA LEU A 134 -12.36 2.72 13.54
C LEU A 134 -10.90 2.84 13.07
N TYR A 135 -10.50 4.05 12.71
CA TYR A 135 -9.19 4.36 12.16
C TYR A 135 -8.47 5.39 13.01
N LEU A 136 -7.14 5.32 13.01
CA LEU A 136 -6.33 6.51 13.24
C LEU A 136 -6.44 7.45 12.04
N ARG A 137 -6.54 8.76 12.30
CA ARG A 137 -6.69 9.81 11.28
C ARG A 137 -5.70 9.67 10.12
N ARG A 138 -4.45 9.38 10.45
CA ARG A 138 -3.35 9.24 9.48
C ARG A 138 -3.62 8.09 8.52
N ALA A 139 -3.93 6.90 9.04
CA ALA A 139 -4.24 5.71 8.24
C ALA A 139 -5.46 5.93 7.34
N HIS A 140 -6.55 6.50 7.89
CA HIS A 140 -7.74 6.85 7.09
C HIS A 140 -7.40 7.86 5.98
N GLY A 141 -6.59 8.87 6.28
CA GLY A 141 -6.13 9.87 5.31
C GLY A 141 -5.33 9.23 4.17
N SER A 142 -4.35 8.39 4.50
CA SER A 142 -3.56 7.65 3.51
C SER A 142 -4.43 6.72 2.65
N GLN A 143 -5.35 5.96 3.27
CA GLN A 143 -6.29 5.08 2.55
C GLN A 143 -7.18 5.86 1.59
N SER A 144 -7.81 6.93 2.07
CA SER A 144 -8.73 7.74 1.29
C SER A 144 -8.02 8.38 0.10
N LYS A 145 -6.82 8.92 0.33
CA LYS A 145 -6.01 9.57 -0.69
C LYS A 145 -5.53 8.56 -1.73
N LEU A 146 -5.04 7.39 -1.30
CA LEU A 146 -4.63 6.33 -2.22
C LEU A 146 -5.82 5.86 -3.08
N ALA A 147 -6.98 5.61 -2.46
CA ALA A 147 -8.18 5.20 -3.18
C ALA A 147 -8.70 6.25 -4.17
N GLU A 148 -8.59 7.54 -3.83
CA GLU A 148 -8.86 8.65 -4.76
C GLU A 148 -7.88 8.63 -5.94
N ARG A 149 -6.57 8.57 -5.67
CA ARG A 149 -5.54 8.57 -6.72
C ARG A 149 -5.64 7.35 -7.65
N ILE A 150 -5.95 6.18 -7.12
CA ILE A 150 -6.19 4.97 -7.92
C ILE A 150 -7.39 5.19 -8.84
N ARG A 151 -8.51 5.71 -8.33
CA ARG A 151 -9.71 5.99 -9.14
C ARG A 151 -9.48 7.05 -10.19
N GLU A 152 -8.84 8.17 -9.82
CA GLU A 152 -8.46 9.23 -10.76
C GLU A 152 -7.64 8.66 -11.92
N ARG A 153 -6.66 7.81 -11.62
CA ARG A 153 -5.73 7.27 -12.62
C ARG A 153 -6.34 6.15 -13.46
N ALA A 154 -7.14 5.28 -12.85
CA ALA A 154 -7.87 4.23 -13.55
C ALA A 154 -8.99 4.78 -14.45
N GLY A 155 -9.51 5.98 -14.13
CA GLY A 155 -10.49 6.70 -14.95
C GLY A 155 -9.89 7.59 -16.04
N ARG A 156 -8.56 7.65 -16.18
CA ARG A 156 -7.93 8.35 -17.32
C ARG A 156 -8.13 7.56 -18.61
N ASP A 157 -8.16 8.27 -19.73
CA ASP A 157 -8.22 7.66 -21.05
C ASP A 157 -7.02 6.72 -21.29
N ASP A 158 -7.25 5.70 -22.10
CA ASP A 158 -6.19 4.80 -22.54
C ASP A 158 -5.11 5.60 -23.29
N LEU A 159 -3.86 5.21 -23.06
CA LEU A 159 -2.71 5.83 -23.69
C LEU A 159 -2.67 5.48 -25.17
N ASP A 160 -2.26 6.47 -25.97
CA ASP A 160 -2.14 6.33 -27.40
C ASP A 160 -1.01 5.33 -27.74
N VAL A 161 -1.38 4.15 -28.25
CA VAL A 161 -0.48 3.04 -28.61
C VAL A 161 -0.78 2.59 -30.05
N ASP A 162 0.25 2.50 -30.87
CA ASP A 162 0.18 1.84 -32.18
C ASP A 162 0.08 0.33 -31.94
N ARG A 163 -1.12 -0.22 -32.15
CA ARG A 163 -1.42 -1.64 -31.89
C ARG A 163 -0.66 -2.58 -32.82
N GLY A 164 -0.42 -2.19 -34.08
CA GLY A 164 0.32 -3.02 -35.03
C GLY A 164 1.78 -3.15 -34.62
N LEU A 165 2.41 -2.01 -34.32
CA LEU A 165 3.78 -1.99 -33.81
C LEU A 165 3.91 -2.71 -32.47
N ALA A 166 2.93 -2.56 -31.57
CA ALA A 166 2.92 -3.23 -30.29
C ALA A 166 2.88 -4.76 -30.44
N GLU A 167 1.99 -5.28 -31.29
CA GLU A 167 1.85 -6.73 -31.47
C GLU A 167 3.10 -7.36 -32.11
N THR A 168 3.63 -6.76 -33.18
CA THR A 168 4.87 -7.21 -33.81
C THR A 168 6.06 -7.17 -32.84
N GLY A 169 6.12 -6.14 -31.97
CA GLY A 169 7.14 -6.05 -30.94
C GLY A 169 6.99 -7.13 -29.86
N ILE A 170 5.75 -7.41 -29.43
CA ILE A 170 5.45 -8.45 -28.44
C ILE A 170 5.85 -9.82 -28.98
N GLU A 171 5.44 -10.19 -30.19
CA GLU A 171 5.80 -11.45 -30.85
C GLU A 171 7.33 -11.63 -30.87
N ARG A 172 8.04 -10.64 -31.41
CA ARG A 172 9.52 -10.66 -31.49
C ARG A 172 10.20 -10.85 -30.13
N LEU A 173 9.74 -10.15 -29.09
CA LEU A 173 10.38 -10.18 -27.78
C LEU A 173 10.02 -11.41 -26.96
N MET A 174 8.85 -12.00 -27.18
CA MET A 174 8.40 -13.21 -26.49
C MET A 174 9.07 -14.45 -27.09
N ASP A 175 9.14 -14.55 -28.42
CA ASP A 175 9.68 -15.70 -29.13
C ASP A 175 11.21 -15.81 -29.01
N ALA A 176 11.90 -14.68 -28.78
CA ALA A 176 13.34 -14.65 -28.49
C ALA A 176 13.73 -15.38 -27.17
N GLY A 177 12.75 -15.75 -26.33
CA GLY A 177 12.98 -16.47 -25.07
C GLY A 177 12.43 -17.90 -25.01
N SER A 178 11.59 -18.33 -25.97
CA SER A 178 11.03 -19.68 -26.00
C SER A 178 12.01 -20.64 -26.66
N THR A 179 12.81 -21.35 -25.86
CA THR A 179 13.57 -22.50 -26.35
C THR A 179 12.62 -23.68 -26.61
N GLY A 180 11.94 -23.68 -27.76
CA GLY A 180 11.56 -24.87 -28.53
C GLY A 180 10.80 -26.03 -27.85
N LEU A 181 10.09 -25.82 -26.74
CA LEU A 181 9.25 -26.87 -26.13
C LEU A 181 7.78 -26.45 -26.17
N ALA A 182 7.18 -26.57 -27.35
CA ALA A 182 5.74 -26.45 -27.53
C ALA A 182 5.06 -27.75 -27.09
N SER A 183 4.32 -27.71 -25.99
CA SER A 183 3.26 -28.66 -25.64
C SER A 183 1.91 -27.93 -25.70
N ASP A 184 0.83 -28.64 -26.00
CA ASP A 184 -0.54 -28.08 -26.15
C ASP A 184 -1.10 -27.37 -24.89
N GLU A 185 -0.43 -27.47 -23.74
CA GLU A 185 -0.72 -26.68 -22.53
C GLU A 185 0.03 -25.34 -22.48
N GLY A 186 1.08 -25.18 -23.29
CA GLY A 186 1.94 -24.00 -23.40
C GLY A 186 1.26 -22.77 -23.98
N ASP A 187 0.26 -22.94 -24.86
CA ASP A 187 -0.44 -21.80 -25.50
C ASP A 187 -1.16 -20.88 -24.49
N ARG A 188 -1.60 -21.41 -23.34
CA ARG A 188 -2.24 -20.60 -22.29
C ARG A 188 -1.24 -19.94 -21.36
N GLU A 189 -0.12 -20.60 -21.04
CA GLU A 189 0.95 -20.03 -20.20
C GLU A 189 1.67 -18.87 -20.93
N ASP A 190 1.73 -18.93 -22.25
CA ASP A 190 2.36 -17.93 -23.09
C ASP A 190 1.48 -16.69 -23.35
N GLU A 191 0.16 -16.80 -23.20
CA GLU A 191 -0.77 -15.69 -23.46
C GLU A 191 -0.87 -14.71 -22.27
N ALA A 192 -0.70 -15.18 -21.03
CA ALA A 192 -0.79 -14.30 -19.87
C ALA A 192 0.28 -13.18 -19.86
N PRO A 193 1.59 -13.46 -20.12
CA PRO A 193 2.59 -12.42 -20.29
C PRO A 193 2.29 -11.48 -21.47
N ARG A 194 1.83 -12.01 -22.60
CA ARG A 194 1.46 -11.20 -23.79
C ARG A 194 0.33 -10.24 -23.45
N SER A 195 -0.73 -10.72 -22.81
CA SER A 195 -1.85 -9.91 -22.32
C SER A 195 -1.40 -8.83 -21.33
N ALA A 196 -0.52 -9.18 -20.38
CA ALA A 196 0.05 -8.21 -19.43
C ALA A 196 0.83 -7.09 -20.14
N LEU A 197 1.60 -7.38 -21.19
CA LEU A 197 2.26 -6.36 -22.01
C LEU A 197 1.24 -5.45 -22.70
N ARG A 198 0.20 -6.02 -23.35
CA ARG A 198 -0.84 -5.23 -24.04
C ARG A 198 -1.55 -4.27 -23.08
N VAL A 199 -1.90 -4.74 -21.88
CA VAL A 199 -2.52 -3.91 -20.83
C VAL A 199 -1.55 -2.84 -20.34
N ALA A 200 -0.31 -3.21 -20.02
CA ALA A 200 0.67 -2.26 -19.48
C ALA A 200 1.10 -1.20 -20.51
N LEU A 201 1.08 -1.50 -21.80
CA LEU A 201 1.31 -0.53 -22.87
C LEU A 201 0.19 0.52 -22.93
N SER A 202 -1.06 0.08 -22.83
CA SER A 202 -2.24 0.93 -23.09
C SER A 202 -2.78 1.66 -21.87
N ARG A 203 -2.49 1.21 -20.65
CA ARG A 203 -3.10 1.79 -19.44
C ARG A 203 -2.19 2.78 -18.69
N PRO A 204 -2.73 3.89 -18.16
CA PRO A 204 -2.01 4.80 -17.26
C PRO A 204 -1.63 4.18 -15.90
N LEU A 205 -2.35 3.15 -15.49
CA LEU A 205 -2.07 2.33 -14.32
C LEU A 205 -2.22 0.85 -14.71
N ALA A 206 -1.16 0.07 -14.48
CA ALA A 206 -1.19 -1.38 -14.67
C ALA A 206 -0.64 -2.09 -13.43
N ILE A 207 -1.31 -3.17 -13.03
CA ILE A 207 -0.85 -4.06 -11.97
C ILE A 207 -0.60 -5.42 -12.61
N VAL A 208 0.63 -5.91 -12.49
CA VAL A 208 1.07 -7.18 -13.05
C VAL A 208 1.43 -8.11 -11.91
N THR A 209 0.60 -9.13 -11.73
CA THR A 209 0.74 -10.12 -10.67
C THR A 209 1.35 -11.42 -11.19
N GLY A 210 2.15 -12.10 -10.38
CA GLY A 210 2.62 -13.44 -10.68
C GLY A 210 3.48 -14.00 -9.55
N GLY A 211 3.55 -15.33 -9.45
CA GLY A 211 4.35 -16.03 -8.42
C GLY A 211 5.87 -15.78 -8.52
N PRO A 212 6.68 -16.33 -7.61
CA PRO A 212 8.13 -16.25 -7.69
C PRO A 212 8.64 -16.97 -8.95
N GLY A 213 9.64 -16.40 -9.63
CA GLY A 213 10.22 -17.03 -10.83
C GLY A 213 9.41 -16.92 -12.13
N THR A 214 8.21 -16.31 -12.11
CA THR A 214 7.34 -16.11 -13.29
C THR A 214 7.85 -15.08 -14.32
N GLY A 215 9.09 -14.61 -14.17
CA GLY A 215 9.69 -13.69 -15.14
C GLY A 215 9.12 -12.27 -15.16
N LYS A 216 8.42 -11.81 -14.10
CA LYS A 216 7.86 -10.44 -14.00
C LYS A 216 8.87 -9.34 -14.39
N THR A 217 10.08 -9.39 -13.84
CA THR A 217 11.12 -8.39 -14.13
C THR A 217 11.60 -8.49 -15.60
N THR A 218 11.62 -9.68 -16.20
CA THR A 218 11.89 -9.87 -17.63
C THR A 218 10.79 -9.25 -18.48
N LEU A 219 9.52 -9.50 -18.12
CA LEU A 219 8.38 -8.92 -18.81
C LEU A 219 8.43 -7.38 -18.82
N VAL A 220 8.84 -6.80 -17.70
CA VAL A 220 8.99 -5.35 -17.53
C VAL A 220 10.10 -4.78 -18.39
N SER A 221 11.23 -5.47 -18.52
CA SER A 221 12.28 -5.02 -19.43
C SER A 221 11.80 -4.98 -20.88
N ARG A 222 11.02 -5.98 -21.31
CA ARG A 222 10.38 -6.04 -22.63
C ARG A 222 9.35 -4.92 -22.79
N LEU A 223 8.54 -4.66 -21.77
CA LEU A 223 7.61 -3.52 -21.75
C LEU A 223 8.34 -2.20 -22.00
N VAL A 224 9.48 -1.97 -21.33
CA VAL A 224 10.25 -0.73 -21.53
C VAL A 224 10.79 -0.62 -22.96
N VAL A 225 11.28 -1.72 -23.54
CA VAL A 225 11.69 -1.75 -24.96
C VAL A 225 10.53 -1.32 -25.86
N LEU A 226 9.35 -1.93 -25.69
CA LEU A 226 8.16 -1.62 -26.48
C LEU A 226 7.73 -0.16 -26.32
N LEU A 227 7.82 0.40 -25.11
CA LEU A 227 7.49 1.81 -24.85
C LEU A 227 8.45 2.78 -25.54
N ILE A 228 9.74 2.44 -25.61
CA ILE A 228 10.73 3.21 -26.36
C ILE A 228 10.41 3.13 -27.86
N GLU A 229 10.12 1.95 -28.40
CA GLU A 229 9.74 1.76 -29.81
C GLU A 229 8.51 2.58 -30.20
N GLN A 230 7.48 2.57 -29.35
CA GLN A 230 6.27 3.37 -29.54
C GLN A 230 6.56 4.87 -29.55
N ALA A 231 7.42 5.36 -28.66
CA ALA A 231 7.78 6.77 -28.63
C ALA A 231 8.55 7.19 -29.89
N LEU A 232 9.54 6.39 -30.30
CA LEU A 232 10.38 6.67 -31.47
C LEU A 232 9.58 6.63 -32.78
N ALA A 233 8.67 5.65 -32.94
CA ALA A 233 7.81 5.55 -34.11
C ALA A 233 6.90 6.78 -34.29
N LYS A 234 6.54 7.43 -33.17
CA LYS A 234 5.73 8.66 -33.14
C LYS A 234 6.56 9.94 -33.20
N GLY A 235 7.89 9.83 -33.39
CA GLY A 235 8.80 10.97 -33.40
C GLY A 235 8.92 11.69 -32.05
N ARG A 236 8.58 11.03 -30.94
CA ARG A 236 8.72 11.56 -29.58
C ARG A 236 10.10 11.26 -29.02
N SER A 237 10.51 12.01 -27.99
CA SER A 237 11.72 11.71 -27.23
C SER A 237 11.57 10.38 -26.48
N VAL A 238 12.71 9.72 -26.24
CA VAL A 238 12.77 8.52 -25.38
C VAL A 238 12.17 8.85 -24.01
N PRO A 239 11.20 8.04 -23.52
CA PRO A 239 10.55 8.31 -22.24
C PRO A 239 11.52 8.06 -21.09
N ARG A 240 11.47 8.90 -20.06
CA ARG A 240 12.24 8.74 -18.82
C ARG A 240 11.55 7.69 -17.96
N VAL A 241 12.26 6.59 -17.71
CA VAL A 241 11.76 5.46 -16.95
C VAL A 241 12.48 5.39 -15.61
N ARG A 242 11.72 5.42 -14.51
CA ARG A 242 12.23 5.18 -13.16
C ARG A 242 11.85 3.79 -12.67
N LEU A 243 12.86 3.06 -12.20
CA LEU A 243 12.72 1.74 -11.60
C LEU A 243 12.83 1.83 -10.08
N LEU A 244 11.79 1.35 -9.38
CA LEU A 244 11.66 1.42 -7.94
C LEU A 244 11.44 0.04 -7.33
N ALA A 245 11.87 -0.13 -6.09
CA ALA A 245 11.56 -1.31 -5.27
C ALA A 245 11.45 -0.92 -3.78
N PRO A 246 10.81 -1.72 -2.92
CA PRO A 246 10.73 -1.44 -1.49
C PRO A 246 12.10 -1.55 -0.79
N THR A 247 12.97 -2.46 -1.25
CA THR A 247 14.26 -2.74 -0.61
C THR A 247 15.44 -2.55 -1.56
N GLY A 248 16.63 -2.25 -1.01
CA GLY A 248 17.85 -2.10 -1.82
C GLY A 248 18.26 -3.38 -2.53
N LYS A 249 17.98 -4.56 -1.95
CA LYS A 249 18.23 -5.86 -2.58
C LYS A 249 17.34 -6.07 -3.80
N ALA A 250 16.04 -5.77 -3.68
CA ALA A 250 15.10 -5.86 -4.79
C ALA A 250 15.47 -4.87 -5.91
N ALA A 251 15.85 -3.63 -5.56
CA ALA A 251 16.34 -2.65 -6.53
C ALA A 251 17.60 -3.15 -7.27
N ALA A 252 18.58 -3.71 -6.56
CA ALA A 252 19.79 -4.26 -7.17
C ALA A 252 19.48 -5.45 -8.11
N ALA A 253 18.57 -6.34 -7.70
CA ALA A 253 18.12 -7.46 -8.52
C ALA A 253 17.41 -6.99 -9.80
N MET A 254 16.55 -5.97 -9.69
CA MET A 254 15.87 -5.35 -10.82
C MET A 254 16.88 -4.76 -11.81
N ALA A 255 17.84 -3.96 -11.33
CA ALA A 255 18.90 -3.39 -12.16
C ALA A 255 19.75 -4.48 -12.87
N ALA A 256 20.10 -5.55 -12.16
CA ALA A 256 20.83 -6.68 -12.73
C ALA A 256 20.01 -7.42 -13.81
N SER A 257 18.69 -7.51 -13.65
CA SER A 257 17.81 -8.08 -14.67
C SER A 257 17.81 -7.25 -15.95
N PHE A 258 17.67 -5.93 -15.83
CA PHE A 258 17.77 -5.02 -16.97
C PHE A 258 19.15 -5.08 -17.65
N ALA A 259 20.23 -5.21 -16.88
CA ALA A 259 21.57 -5.39 -17.44
C ALA A 259 21.68 -6.67 -18.29
N ARG A 260 21.17 -7.81 -17.80
CA ARG A 260 21.13 -9.06 -18.57
C ARG A 260 20.32 -8.92 -19.85
N GLN A 261 19.16 -8.29 -19.77
CA GLN A 261 18.25 -8.12 -20.92
C GLN A 261 18.86 -7.20 -21.99
N ARG A 262 19.62 -6.18 -21.58
CA ARG A 262 20.42 -5.35 -22.49
C ARG A 262 21.50 -6.12 -23.24
N GLU A 263 21.94 -7.28 -22.76
CA GLU A 263 22.93 -8.13 -23.43
C GLU A 263 22.27 -9.23 -24.25
N SER A 264 21.21 -9.85 -23.72
CA SER A 264 20.56 -11.02 -24.33
C SER A 264 19.56 -10.68 -25.44
N LEU A 265 18.93 -9.50 -25.39
CA LEU A 265 17.96 -9.10 -26.41
C LEU A 265 18.67 -8.52 -27.63
N ASP A 266 18.20 -8.93 -28.80
CA ASP A 266 18.58 -8.31 -30.07
C ASP A 266 17.84 -6.97 -30.22
N LEU A 267 18.50 -5.90 -29.77
CA LEU A 267 17.97 -4.54 -29.73
C LEU A 267 18.85 -3.61 -30.58
N PRO A 268 18.24 -2.68 -31.35
CA PRO A 268 18.95 -1.56 -31.94
C PRO A 268 19.74 -0.77 -30.89
N ASP A 269 20.94 -0.28 -31.26
CA ASP A 269 21.85 0.39 -30.32
C ASP A 269 21.19 1.54 -29.55
N GLY A 270 20.40 2.38 -30.24
CA GLY A 270 19.69 3.49 -29.61
C GLY A 270 18.68 3.05 -28.53
N ILE A 271 18.04 1.89 -28.69
CA ILE A 271 17.11 1.34 -27.70
C ILE A 271 17.90 0.69 -26.55
N ARG A 272 18.98 -0.03 -26.87
CA ARG A 272 19.86 -0.68 -25.89
C ARG A 272 20.50 0.34 -24.92
N GLU A 273 20.84 1.52 -25.43
CA GLU A 273 21.39 2.62 -24.64
C GLU A 273 20.35 3.35 -23.80
N ALA A 274 19.12 3.44 -24.29
CA ALA A 274 17.98 4.07 -23.62
C ALA A 274 17.41 3.25 -22.44
N LEU A 275 17.72 1.95 -22.37
CA LEU A 275 17.25 1.10 -21.27
C LEU A 275 17.79 1.55 -19.91
N PRO A 276 16.96 1.60 -18.85
CA PRO A 276 17.39 1.96 -17.51
C PRO A 276 18.56 1.11 -17.01
N ARG A 277 19.52 1.77 -16.37
CA ARG A 277 20.73 1.13 -15.81
C ARG A 277 20.70 1.01 -14.29
N THR A 278 19.85 1.81 -13.65
CA THR A 278 19.77 1.90 -12.21
C THR A 278 18.34 1.70 -11.76
N ALA A 279 18.19 1.15 -10.57
CA ALA A 279 16.95 1.11 -9.83
C ALA A 279 17.22 1.59 -8.41
N GLU A 280 16.18 2.07 -7.74
CA GLU A 280 16.30 2.65 -6.42
C GLU A 280 15.19 2.26 -5.46
N THR A 281 15.38 2.52 -4.17
CA THR A 281 14.29 2.30 -3.22
C THR A 281 13.23 3.38 -3.37
N ILE A 282 11.96 3.03 -3.16
CA ILE A 282 10.86 4.01 -3.15
C ILE A 282 11.16 5.13 -2.14
N HIS A 283 11.67 4.78 -0.95
CA HIS A 283 12.08 5.78 0.04
C HIS A 283 13.14 6.76 -0.47
N ARG A 284 14.13 6.30 -1.25
CA ARG A 284 15.15 7.17 -1.81
C ARG A 284 14.57 8.11 -2.86
N ALA A 285 13.72 7.57 -3.75
CA ALA A 285 13.03 8.36 -4.77
C ALA A 285 12.11 9.42 -4.16
N LEU A 286 11.45 9.10 -3.04
CA LEU A 286 10.53 9.98 -2.34
C LEU A 286 11.18 10.83 -1.24
N HIS A 287 12.51 10.72 -1.03
CA HIS A 287 13.20 11.51 -0.02
C HIS A 287 12.96 13.02 -0.16
N PRO A 288 12.92 13.63 -1.36
CA PRO A 288 12.65 15.07 -1.48
C PRO A 288 11.26 15.49 -0.96
N GLN A 289 10.29 14.57 -0.82
CA GLN A 289 8.97 14.86 -0.24
C GLN A 289 9.04 15.22 1.25
N THR A 290 10.12 14.92 1.95
CA THR A 290 10.29 15.26 3.37
C THR A 290 10.76 16.70 3.57
N ARG A 291 10.96 17.46 2.48
CA ARG A 291 11.36 18.87 2.55
C ARG A 291 10.18 19.73 2.97
N LEU A 292 10.44 20.57 3.97
CA LEU A 292 9.49 21.54 4.49
C LEU A 292 9.86 22.95 4.00
N ASP A 293 8.86 23.79 3.79
CA ASP A 293 9.07 25.22 3.60
C ASP A 293 9.45 25.92 4.92
N ALA A 294 9.69 27.24 4.86
CA ALA A 294 10.07 28.04 6.02
C ALA A 294 9.03 28.04 7.17
N PHE A 295 7.81 27.56 6.92
CA PHE A 295 6.72 27.45 7.87
C PHE A 295 6.46 25.99 8.30
N GLY A 296 7.35 25.06 7.96
CA GLY A 296 7.20 23.65 8.32
C GLY A 296 6.16 22.90 7.47
N ARG A 297 5.74 23.43 6.32
CA ARG A 297 4.75 22.78 5.44
C ARG A 297 5.46 21.93 4.38
N PRO A 298 4.98 20.71 4.09
CA PRO A 298 5.56 19.89 3.03
C PRO A 298 5.53 20.60 1.67
N LEU A 299 6.66 20.60 0.97
CA LEU A 299 6.74 21.11 -0.40
C LEU A 299 6.05 20.14 -1.38
N PRO A 300 5.35 20.65 -2.41
CA PRO A 300 4.83 19.80 -3.46
C PRO A 300 5.98 19.09 -4.18
N PHE A 301 5.80 17.81 -4.46
CA PHE A 301 6.79 16.98 -5.12
C PHE A 301 6.10 16.02 -6.08
N SER A 302 6.54 16.04 -7.33
CA SER A 302 6.22 15.04 -8.34
C SER A 302 7.51 14.44 -8.87
N LEU A 303 7.48 13.15 -9.20
CA LEU A 303 8.52 12.53 -10.00
C LEU A 303 8.50 13.17 -11.38
N ALA A 304 9.69 13.47 -11.89
CA ALA A 304 9.84 14.09 -13.19
C ALA A 304 9.79 13.06 -14.33
N ASP A 305 9.59 11.78 -14.04
CA ASP A 305 9.67 10.68 -15.01
C ASP A 305 8.35 10.48 -15.75
N ASP A 306 8.42 9.96 -16.96
CA ASP A 306 7.23 9.71 -17.79
C ASP A 306 6.62 8.34 -17.43
N ILE A 307 7.47 7.38 -17.04
CA ILE A 307 7.08 6.03 -16.63
C ILE A 307 7.73 5.70 -15.28
N VAL A 308 6.95 5.19 -14.34
CA VAL A 308 7.43 4.66 -13.06
C VAL A 308 7.04 3.19 -12.96
N ILE A 309 8.01 2.34 -12.62
CA ILE A 309 7.80 0.92 -12.44
C ILE A 309 8.27 0.51 -11.05
N VAL A 310 7.40 -0.18 -10.31
CA VAL A 310 7.67 -0.64 -8.96
C VAL A 310 7.68 -2.16 -8.93
N ASP A 311 8.80 -2.76 -8.54
CA ASP A 311 8.90 -4.19 -8.26
C ASP A 311 8.66 -4.49 -6.78
N GLU A 312 8.18 -5.71 -6.48
CA GLU A 312 7.80 -6.16 -5.13
C GLU A 312 6.80 -5.22 -4.41
N ALA A 313 5.77 -4.77 -5.15
CA ALA A 313 4.75 -3.86 -4.64
C ALA A 313 3.93 -4.45 -3.48
N SER A 314 3.88 -5.78 -3.33
CA SER A 314 3.21 -6.47 -2.21
C SER A 314 3.83 -6.16 -0.85
N MET A 315 5.10 -5.72 -0.81
CA MET A 315 5.79 -5.34 0.43
C MET A 315 5.58 -3.87 0.81
N VAL A 316 4.93 -3.07 -0.04
CA VAL A 316 4.80 -1.62 0.13
C VAL A 316 3.58 -1.31 1.00
N ASP A 317 3.81 -0.65 2.13
CA ASP A 317 2.74 -0.26 3.07
C ASP A 317 1.83 0.84 2.52
N LEU A 318 0.68 1.02 3.17
CA LEU A 318 -0.33 1.98 2.76
C LEU A 318 0.19 3.42 2.66
N GLU A 319 1.02 3.87 3.60
CA GLU A 319 1.48 5.25 3.64
C GLU A 319 2.50 5.53 2.54
N LEU A 320 3.46 4.62 2.36
CA LEU A 320 4.44 4.69 1.29
C LEU A 320 3.77 4.63 -0.07
N MET A 321 2.76 3.77 -0.23
CA MET A 321 1.97 3.67 -1.47
C MET A 321 1.20 4.98 -1.74
N ALA A 322 0.54 5.54 -0.73
CA ALA A 322 -0.17 6.83 -0.87
C ALA A 322 0.77 7.95 -1.32
N ARG A 323 1.96 8.04 -0.70
CA ARG A 323 3.00 9.02 -1.05
C ARG A 323 3.57 8.81 -2.45
N LEU A 324 3.74 7.56 -2.88
CA LEU A 324 4.17 7.23 -4.23
C LEU A 324 3.12 7.68 -5.25
N PHE A 325 1.85 7.40 -5.02
CA PHE A 325 0.77 7.81 -5.93
C PHE A 325 0.65 9.32 -6.06
N ASP A 326 0.87 10.07 -4.97
CA ASP A 326 0.96 11.53 -5.04
C ASP A 326 2.17 12.02 -5.84
N ALA A 327 3.33 11.37 -5.65
CA ALA A 327 4.54 11.68 -6.43
C ALA A 327 4.35 11.38 -7.92
N CYS A 328 3.47 10.43 -8.25
CA CYS A 328 3.21 9.99 -9.60
C CYS A 328 2.03 10.72 -10.26
N ARG A 329 1.60 11.88 -9.74
CA ARG A 329 0.45 12.63 -10.30
C ARG A 329 0.61 12.93 -11.79
N ASP A 330 1.80 13.38 -12.17
CA ASP A 330 2.12 13.82 -13.54
C ASP A 330 2.82 12.72 -14.36
N VAL A 331 3.05 11.55 -13.77
CA VAL A 331 3.62 10.39 -14.45
C VAL A 331 2.57 9.81 -15.39
N GLU A 332 2.89 9.66 -16.68
CA GLU A 332 1.99 9.13 -17.71
C GLU A 332 1.57 7.69 -17.39
N ARG A 333 2.53 6.86 -16.97
CA ARG A 333 2.31 5.43 -16.72
C ARG A 333 2.94 4.95 -15.41
N LEU A 334 2.14 4.36 -14.53
CA LEU A 334 2.62 3.63 -13.35
C LEU A 334 2.35 2.14 -13.50
N VAL A 335 3.40 1.34 -13.36
CA VAL A 335 3.31 -0.12 -13.40
C VAL A 335 3.73 -0.68 -12.04
N LEU A 336 2.86 -1.46 -11.42
CA LEU A 336 3.13 -2.15 -10.16
C LEU A 336 3.28 -3.64 -10.44
N LEU A 337 4.38 -4.22 -9.98
CA LEU A 337 4.65 -5.65 -10.05
C LEU A 337 4.58 -6.23 -8.66
N GLY A 338 3.91 -7.36 -8.50
CA GLY A 338 3.83 -7.99 -7.20
C GLY A 338 3.42 -9.44 -7.30
N ASP A 339 3.39 -10.06 -6.14
CA ASP A 339 2.93 -11.41 -5.96
C ASP A 339 1.87 -11.38 -4.85
N PRO A 340 0.60 -11.69 -5.16
CA PRO A 340 -0.48 -11.64 -4.18
C PRO A 340 -0.28 -12.67 -3.05
N ASP A 341 0.50 -13.73 -3.29
CA ASP A 341 0.73 -14.82 -2.35
C ASP A 341 2.05 -14.67 -1.55
N GLN A 342 2.83 -13.62 -1.82
CA GLN A 342 4.01 -13.29 -1.02
C GLN A 342 3.66 -12.58 0.29
N LEU A 343 4.65 -12.53 1.18
CA LEU A 343 4.56 -11.77 2.42
C LEU A 343 4.12 -10.34 2.14
N THR A 344 3.05 -9.92 2.84
CA THR A 344 2.54 -8.55 2.83
C THR A 344 3.51 -7.61 3.53
N SER A 345 3.27 -6.30 3.43
CA SER A 345 4.07 -5.33 4.16
C SER A 345 4.12 -5.61 5.67
N VAL A 346 5.26 -5.28 6.28
CA VAL A 346 5.46 -5.38 7.74
C VAL A 346 4.73 -4.24 8.46
N GLN A 347 4.51 -3.11 7.78
CA GLN A 347 3.72 -1.99 8.31
C GLN A 347 2.26 -2.11 7.87
N ALA A 348 1.38 -1.30 8.46
CA ALA A 348 -0.05 -1.39 8.19
C ALA A 348 -0.41 -1.10 6.73
N GLY A 349 -1.27 -1.95 6.17
CA GLY A 349 -1.73 -1.85 4.78
C GLY A 349 -1.28 -3.01 3.94
#